data_AF-A0AB74DYD3-F1
#
_entry.id   AF-A0AB74DYD3-F1
#
_cell.length_a   1.000
_cell.length_b   1.000
_cell.length_c   1.000
_cell.angle_alpha   90.00
_cell.angle_beta   90.00
_cell.angle_gamma   90.00
#
_symmetry.space_group_name_H-M   'P 1'
#
loop_
_entity.id
_entity.type
_entity.pdbx_description
1 polymer ?
#
loop_
_entity_poly.entity_id
_entity_poly.type
_entity_poly.pdbx_seq_one_letter_code
_entity_poly.pdbx_strand_id
1 'polypeptide(L)'
;TYSTRDVSLNDLRLQISFFEDALGAAEDIAKKIKQTTDKYINTILPPLTKALYKYGREGKYTFCTPGNTGGTAFQKSPVGS
;
A
#
# COMPACT_ATOMS: atom_id res chain seq x y z
N THR A 1 -2.90 -25.13 -38.88
CA THR A 1 -3.41 -24.95 -37.50
C THR A 1 -2.84 -23.65 -36.98
N TYR A 2 -3.54 -22.53 -37.18
CA TYR A 2 -3.06 -21.19 -36.79
C TYR A 2 -4.18 -20.54 -35.98
N SER A 3 -3.95 -20.33 -34.69
CA SER A 3 -4.91 -19.70 -33.78
C SER A 3 -4.42 -18.31 -33.43
N THR A 4 -4.77 -17.32 -34.26
CA THR A 4 -4.65 -15.90 -33.91
C THR A 4 -5.96 -15.47 -33.28
N ARG A 5 -6.08 -15.60 -31.96
CA ARG A 5 -7.07 -14.84 -31.19
C ARG A 5 -6.32 -13.67 -30.54
N ASP A 6 -6.18 -12.59 -31.30
CA ASP A 6 -5.74 -11.32 -30.74
C ASP A 6 -6.85 -10.79 -29.84
N VAL A 7 -6.61 -10.78 -28.53
CA VAL A 7 -7.49 -10.09 -27.57
C VAL A 7 -7.18 -8.60 -27.68
N SER A 8 -8.19 -7.79 -28.00
CA SER A 8 -8.03 -6.34 -28.06
C SER A 8 -7.71 -5.78 -26.67
N LEU A 9 -6.86 -4.75 -26.59
CA LEU A 9 -6.61 -4.03 -25.33
C LEU A 9 -7.90 -3.50 -24.70
N ASN A 10 -8.95 -3.29 -25.51
CA ASN A 10 -10.26 -2.84 -25.06
C ASN A 10 -10.95 -3.83 -24.12
N ASP A 11 -10.61 -5.12 -24.19
CA ASP A 11 -11.23 -6.16 -23.37
C ASP A 11 -10.49 -6.39 -22.03
N LEU A 12 -9.38 -5.68 -21.81
CA LEU A 12 -8.50 -5.87 -20.65
C LEU A 12 -8.71 -4.77 -19.60
N ARG A 13 -8.83 -5.17 -18.33
CA ARG A 13 -8.84 -4.23 -17.19
C ARG A 13 -7.40 -3.84 -16.83
N LEU A 14 -6.88 -2.80 -17.48
CA LEU A 14 -5.49 -2.37 -17.36
C LEU A 14 -5.36 -1.07 -16.56
N GLN A 15 -4.30 -0.98 -15.76
CA GLN A 15 -3.84 0.26 -15.14
C GLN A 15 -2.44 0.54 -15.69
N ILE A 16 -2.37 1.34 -16.77
CA ILE A 16 -1.12 1.65 -17.48
C ILE A 16 -0.85 3.15 -17.36
N SER A 17 0.40 3.49 -17.05
CA SER A 17 0.92 4.86 -17.08
C SER A 17 2.06 4.93 -18.10
N PHE A 18 1.97 5.87 -19.03
CA PHE A 18 3.02 6.12 -20.03
C PHE A 18 3.94 7.26 -19.55
N PHE A 19 5.24 7.11 -19.80
CA PHE A 19 6.25 8.11 -19.44
C PHE A 19 7.15 8.38 -20.64
N GLU A 20 7.61 9.62 -20.75
CA GLU A 20 8.58 10.05 -21.75
C GLU A 20 10.01 9.93 -21.21
N ASP A 21 10.97 9.69 -22.09
CA ASP A 21 12.40 9.72 -21.74
C ASP A 21 12.91 11.17 -21.84
N ALA A 22 12.84 11.88 -20.72
CA ALA A 22 13.24 13.29 -20.62
C ALA A 22 14.18 13.51 -19.43
N LEU A 23 15.27 14.25 -19.67
CA LEU A 23 16.21 14.65 -18.63
C LEU A 23 15.50 15.51 -17.57
N GLY A 24 15.71 15.20 -16.29
CA GLY A 24 15.06 15.89 -15.16
C GLY A 24 13.66 15.39 -14.81
N ALA A 25 13.05 14.52 -15.63
CA ALA A 25 11.72 13.96 -15.32
C ALA A 25 11.74 12.86 -14.24
N ALA A 26 12.93 12.34 -13.90
CA ALA A 26 13.09 11.16 -13.04
C ALA A 26 12.43 11.32 -11.65
N GLU A 27 12.56 12.48 -11.01
CA GLU A 27 11.97 12.73 -9.68
C GLU A 27 10.44 12.68 -9.74
N ASP A 28 9.87 13.31 -10.76
CA ASP A 28 8.42 13.42 -10.92
C ASP A 28 7.81 12.07 -11.34
N ILE A 29 8.51 11.31 -12.19
CA ILE A 29 8.16 9.92 -12.54
C ILE A 29 8.21 9.03 -11.29
N ALA A 30 9.26 9.13 -10.47
CA ALA A 30 9.38 8.35 -9.24
C ALA A 30 8.24 8.65 -8.25
N LYS A 31 7.86 9.92 -8.10
CA LYS A 31 6.71 10.33 -7.29
C LYS A 31 5.40 9.75 -7.82
N LYS A 32 5.18 9.78 -9.14
CA LYS A 32 4.00 9.16 -9.79
C LYS A 32 3.97 7.65 -9.59
N ILE A 33 5.11 6.97 -9.68
CA ILE A 33 5.23 5.53 -9.37
C ILE A 33 4.83 5.29 -7.91
N LYS A 34 5.38 6.04 -6.95
CA LYS A 34 5.05 5.91 -5.53
C LYS A 34 3.56 6.08 -5.26
N GLN A 35 2.95 7.12 -5.82
CA GLN A 35 1.51 7.39 -5.70
C GLN A 35 0.66 6.27 -6.33
N THR A 36 1.07 5.73 -7.48
CA THR A 36 0.39 4.63 -8.15
C THR A 36 0.47 3.35 -7.34
N THR A 37 1.63 3.07 -6.74
CA THR A 37 1.81 1.94 -5.81
C THR A 37 0.92 2.08 -4.58
N ASP A 38 0.84 3.27 -3.99
CA ASP A 38 -0.03 3.52 -2.84
C ASP A 38 -1.53 3.36 -3.23
N LYS A 39 -1.93 3.80 -4.43
CA LYS A 39 -3.27 3.57 -4.98
C LYS A 39 -3.55 2.08 -5.18
N TYR A 40 -2.59 1.32 -5.72
CA TYR A 40 -2.73 -0.13 -5.91
C TYR A 40 -2.95 -0.84 -4.58
N ILE A 41 -2.08 -0.60 -3.60
CA ILE A 41 -2.20 -1.15 -2.23
C ILE A 41 -3.57 -0.80 -1.62
N ASN A 42 -4.00 0.46 -1.76
CA ASN A 42 -5.31 0.89 -1.28
C ASN A 42 -6.48 0.23 -2.02
N THR A 43 -6.31 -0.16 -3.28
CA THR A 43 -7.37 -0.82 -4.06
C THR A 43 -7.55 -2.28 -3.66
N ILE A 44 -6.44 -2.98 -3.40
CA ILE A 44 -6.48 -4.41 -3.05
C ILE A 44 -6.78 -4.67 -1.57
N LEU A 45 -6.46 -3.72 -0.68
CA LEU A 45 -6.70 -3.90 0.75
C LEU A 45 -8.19 -3.76 1.10
N PRO A 46 -8.79 -4.76 1.78
CA PRO A 46 -10.18 -4.67 2.22
C PRO A 46 -10.35 -3.57 3.26
N PRO A 47 -11.57 -3.01 3.40
CA PRO A 47 -11.80 -1.80 4.20
C PRO A 47 -11.32 -1.90 5.65
N LEU A 48 -11.59 -3.01 6.34
CA LEU A 48 -11.21 -3.21 7.74
C LEU A 48 -9.69 -3.29 7.91
N THR A 49 -9.00 -4.11 7.12
CA THR A 49 -7.54 -4.26 7.20
C THR A 49 -6.81 -2.95 6.87
N LYS A 50 -7.32 -2.20 5.88
CA LYS A 50 -6.80 -0.87 5.54
C LYS A 50 -6.91 0.09 6.73
N ALA A 51 -8.08 0.14 7.38
CA ALA A 51 -8.30 0.98 8.56
C ALA A 51 -7.41 0.54 9.73
N LEU A 52 -7.22 -0.77 9.93
CA LEU A 52 -6.36 -1.32 10.97
C LEU A 52 -4.89 -0.94 10.76
N TYR A 53 -4.36 -1.07 9.54
CA TYR A 53 -2.99 -0.66 9.22
C TYR A 53 -2.81 0.86 9.30
N LYS A 54 -3.84 1.63 8.96
CA LYS A 54 -3.84 3.08 9.20
C LYS A 54 -3.76 3.38 10.70
N TYR A 55 -4.60 2.73 11.51
CA TYR A 55 -4.59 2.86 12.96
C TYR A 55 -3.23 2.49 13.57
N GLY A 56 -2.62 1.38 13.14
CA GLY A 56 -1.30 0.99 13.66
C GLY A 56 -0.17 1.97 13.34
N ARG A 57 -0.27 2.74 12.24
CA ARG A 57 0.74 3.73 11.84
C ARG A 57 0.49 5.12 12.44
N GLU A 58 -0.77 5.51 12.61
CA GLU A 58 -1.17 6.89 12.94
C GLU A 58 -1.85 7.02 14.31
N GLY A 59 -2.37 5.93 14.86
CA GLY A 59 -3.16 5.90 16.09
C GLY A 59 -2.33 6.28 17.32
N LYS A 60 -2.88 7.17 18.15
CA LYS A 60 -2.24 7.67 19.37
C LYS A 60 -3.17 7.58 20.58
N TYR A 61 -3.98 6.53 20.66
CA TYR A 61 -4.88 6.33 21.80
C TYR A 61 -4.10 5.91 23.04
N THR A 62 -4.49 6.48 24.18
CA THR A 62 -3.98 6.17 25.50
C THR A 62 -5.14 5.89 26.44
N PHE A 63 -4.87 5.23 27.57
CA PHE A 63 -5.90 4.87 28.56
C PHE A 63 -7.04 4.00 28.00
N CYS A 64 -6.72 3.09 27.08
CA CYS A 64 -7.64 2.08 26.54
C CYS A 64 -7.10 0.67 26.80
N THR A 65 -7.98 -0.32 26.81
CA THR A 65 -7.57 -1.73 26.69
C THR A 65 -7.22 -2.04 25.23
N PRO A 66 -6.33 -3.01 24.94
CA PRO A 66 -5.55 -3.84 25.88
C PRO A 66 -4.47 -3.06 26.65
N GLY A 67 -4.33 -3.36 27.94
CA GLY A 67 -3.41 -2.64 28.85
C GLY A 67 -1.91 -2.80 28.51
N ASN A 68 -1.56 -3.68 27.57
CA ASN A 68 -0.20 -3.78 27.06
C ASN A 68 0.22 -2.56 26.22
N THR A 69 -0.73 -1.74 25.77
CA THR A 69 -0.54 -0.48 25.05
C THR A 69 0.47 -0.60 23.91
N GLY A 70 0.15 -1.41 22.89
CA GLY A 70 1.04 -1.60 21.74
C GLY A 70 2.35 -2.30 22.06
N GLY A 71 2.42 -3.00 23.21
CA GLY A 71 3.60 -3.72 23.66
C GLY A 71 4.46 -2.98 24.69
N THR A 72 4.13 -1.74 25.06
CA THR A 72 4.85 -0.98 26.08
C THR A 72 4.96 -1.71 27.42
N ALA A 73 3.92 -2.45 27.84
CA ALA A 73 3.98 -3.21 29.09
C ALA A 73 4.97 -4.39 29.04
N PHE A 74 5.10 -5.05 27.88
CA PHE A 74 6.05 -6.16 27.71
C PHE A 74 7.50 -5.70 27.82
N GLN A 75 7.81 -4.51 27.30
CA GLN A 75 9.14 -3.88 27.40
C GLN A 75 9.55 -3.48 28.83
N LYS A 76 8.67 -3.64 29.83
CA LYS A 76 8.98 -3.36 31.25
C LYS A 76 9.42 -4.59 32.03
N SER A 77 9.43 -5.78 31.42
CA SER A 77 9.84 -7.02 32.08
C SER A 77 10.90 -7.76 31.26
N PRO A 78 11.97 -8.31 31.88
CA PRO A 78 13.00 -9.06 31.17
C PRO A 78 12.47 -10.28 30.39
N VAL A 79 11.38 -10.90 30.83
CA VAL A 79 10.76 -12.04 30.12
C VAL A 79 9.92 -11.61 28.91
N GLY A 80 9.53 -10.33 28.84
CA GLY A 80 8.69 -9.79 27.77
C GLY A 80 9.46 -9.07 26.67
N SER A 81 10.80 -8.99 26.79
CA SER A 81 11.69 -8.26 25.87
C SER A 81 12.45 -9.20 24.94
#